data_AF-A0A1S9RPX6-F1
#
_entry.id   AF-A0A1S9RPX6-F1
#
_cell.length_a   1.000
_cell.length_b   1.000
_cell.length_c   1.000
_cell.angle_alpha   90.00
_cell.angle_beta   90.00
_cell.angle_gamma   90.00
#
_symmetry.space_group_name_H-M   'P 1'
#
loop_
_entity.id
_entity.type
_entity.pdbx_description
1 polymer ?
#
loop_
_entity_poly.entity_id
_entity_poly.type
_entity_poly.pdbx_seq_one_letter_code
_entity_poly.pdbx_strand_id
1 'polypeptide(L)'
;MESSDPPPYYGEFQQRGRKIQDWIDNPAAECHIKPNTLTYDQLNAWTRVVETFHDRPDISNVMSAEGDEGPTIPGPWTAHSFEHGVLAPDGTCKGVDTWESQVTAGIILILVTFRESGPYVSQIAQACYERQYPISTLKHVVVSDVINGNTLDFLTSSIFTGVGSMMDSLPRTFTYGTAEYEAILGTRCGSVMGYLVLGAFERGTRRISRVTIFCPKGAGIFLQFDIEELNPVSSPSTRGSKRRRGNGEESEDEEEEEEEGEEKQRKKQRRSPQRPLQSYDGPAKRTRQTTGAVNYTITPQGRLRKP
;
A
#
# COMPACT_ATOMS: atom_id res chain seq x y z
N MET A 1 -3.58 -35.32 12.30
CA MET A 1 -2.53 -34.42 12.80
C MET A 1 -2.76 -33.09 12.13
N GLU A 2 -3.52 -32.20 12.77
CA GLU A 2 -3.65 -30.82 12.33
C GLU A 2 -2.36 -30.11 12.71
N SER A 3 -1.58 -29.67 11.72
CA SER A 3 -0.47 -28.75 11.96
C SER A 3 -1.08 -27.41 12.36
N SER A 4 -1.20 -27.14 13.66
CA SER A 4 -1.59 -25.83 14.14
C SER A 4 -0.40 -24.90 14.00
N ASP A 5 -0.25 -24.28 12.84
CA ASP A 5 0.68 -23.16 12.68
C ASP A 5 0.37 -22.12 13.77
N PRO A 6 1.40 -21.51 14.39
CA PRO A 6 1.18 -20.49 15.41
C PRO A 6 0.36 -19.33 14.83
N PRO A 7 -0.54 -18.73 15.65
CA PRO A 7 -1.38 -17.65 15.19
C PRO A 7 -0.52 -16.47 14.67
N PRO A 8 -0.93 -15.82 13.56
CA PRO A 8 -0.17 -14.71 13.00
C PRO A 8 0.04 -13.58 14.00
N TYR A 9 1.26 -13.07 14.10
CA TYR A 9 1.65 -12.05 15.08
C TYR A 9 0.81 -10.76 14.94
N TYR A 10 0.49 -10.37 13.71
CA TYR A 10 -0.37 -9.20 13.44
C TYR A 10 -1.83 -9.58 13.11
N GLY A 11 -2.28 -10.78 13.52
CA GLY A 11 -3.66 -11.21 13.39
C GLY A 11 -4.22 -11.13 11.97
N GLU A 12 -5.42 -10.55 11.83
CA GLU A 12 -6.15 -10.47 10.56
C GLU A 12 -5.41 -9.67 9.47
N PHE A 13 -4.62 -8.66 9.85
CA PHE A 13 -3.82 -7.89 8.90
C PHE A 13 -2.82 -8.79 8.18
N GLN A 14 -2.05 -9.57 8.94
CA GLN A 14 -1.08 -10.49 8.37
C GLN A 14 -1.75 -11.57 7.50
N GLN A 15 -2.85 -12.16 7.95
CA GLN A 15 -3.59 -13.17 7.17
C GLN A 15 -4.06 -12.61 5.83
N ARG A 16 -4.60 -11.40 5.86
CA ARG A 16 -5.09 -10.73 4.66
C ARG A 16 -3.96 -10.39 3.69
N GLY A 17 -2.85 -9.85 4.19
CA GLY A 17 -1.72 -9.55 3.34
C GLY A 17 -1.07 -10.79 2.76
N ARG A 18 -0.93 -11.87 3.54
CA ARG A 18 -0.47 -13.17 3.04
C ARG A 18 -1.35 -13.69 1.91
N LYS A 19 -2.68 -13.54 2.03
CA LYS A 19 -3.63 -13.91 0.97
C LYS A 19 -3.45 -13.06 -0.29
N ILE A 20 -3.22 -11.76 -0.14
CA ILE A 20 -2.95 -10.86 -1.28
C ILE A 20 -1.61 -11.21 -1.94
N GLN A 21 -0.58 -11.52 -1.14
CA GLN A 21 0.71 -11.97 -1.61
C GLN A 21 0.57 -13.26 -2.43
N ASP A 22 -0.10 -14.29 -1.88
CA ASP A 22 -0.37 -15.54 -2.61
C ASP A 22 -1.09 -15.29 -3.93
N TRP A 23 -2.11 -14.42 -3.96
CA TRP A 23 -2.77 -14.04 -5.20
C TRP A 23 -1.85 -13.39 -6.23
N ILE A 24 -0.88 -12.58 -5.80
CA ILE A 24 0.07 -11.91 -6.68
C ILE A 24 1.06 -12.93 -7.26
N ASP A 25 1.60 -13.80 -6.42
CA ASP A 25 2.70 -14.68 -6.81
C ASP A 25 2.25 -15.96 -7.51
N ASN A 26 1.04 -16.43 -7.23
CA ASN A 26 0.54 -17.72 -7.70
C ASN A 26 -0.54 -17.55 -8.79
N PRO A 27 -0.22 -17.83 -10.07
CA PRO A 27 -1.20 -17.79 -11.15
C PRO A 27 -2.38 -18.75 -10.95
N ALA A 28 -2.17 -19.85 -10.22
CA ALA A 28 -3.19 -20.86 -9.96
C ALA A 28 -4.06 -20.55 -8.73
N ALA A 29 -3.76 -19.50 -7.97
CA ALA A 29 -4.56 -19.14 -6.80
C ALA A 29 -5.97 -18.69 -7.20
N GLU A 30 -6.97 -19.09 -6.41
CA GLU A 30 -8.35 -18.64 -6.57
C GLU A 30 -8.47 -17.19 -6.12
N CYS A 31 -8.29 -16.28 -7.08
CA CYS A 31 -8.39 -14.84 -6.88
C CYS A 31 -9.48 -14.24 -7.76
N HIS A 32 -10.40 -13.53 -7.11
CA HIS A 32 -11.56 -12.89 -7.74
C HIS A 32 -11.25 -11.50 -8.32
N ILE A 33 -10.04 -10.98 -8.06
CA ILE A 33 -9.58 -9.72 -8.65
C ILE A 33 -9.24 -9.98 -10.11
N LYS A 34 -9.99 -9.33 -10.99
CA LYS A 34 -9.83 -9.41 -12.45
C LYS A 34 -8.85 -8.33 -12.93
N PRO A 35 -8.21 -8.53 -14.09
CA PRO A 35 -7.46 -7.48 -14.77
C PRO A 35 -8.31 -6.22 -14.91
N ASN A 36 -7.69 -5.07 -14.70
CA ASN A 36 -8.39 -3.80 -14.79
C ASN A 36 -8.70 -3.46 -16.26
N THR A 37 -9.94 -3.07 -16.51
CA THR A 37 -10.40 -2.64 -17.84
C THR A 37 -10.77 -1.16 -17.89
N LEU A 38 -10.65 -0.42 -16.78
CA LEU A 38 -10.94 1.00 -16.73
C LEU A 38 -9.85 1.76 -17.49
N THR A 39 -10.23 2.40 -18.58
CA THR A 39 -9.37 3.33 -19.32
C THR A 39 -9.49 4.74 -18.78
N TYR A 40 -8.50 5.58 -19.09
CA TYR A 40 -8.57 7.00 -18.73
C TYR A 40 -9.80 7.68 -19.34
N ASP A 41 -10.13 7.41 -20.60
CA ASP A 41 -11.28 8.05 -21.26
C ASP A 41 -12.61 7.70 -20.58
N GLN A 42 -12.76 6.45 -20.13
CA GLN A 42 -13.92 6.04 -19.32
C GLN A 42 -13.94 6.73 -17.96
N LEU A 43 -12.77 6.89 -17.32
CA LEU A 43 -12.66 7.64 -16.06
C LEU A 43 -13.08 9.10 -16.26
N ASN A 44 -12.59 9.75 -17.31
CA ASN A 44 -12.88 11.14 -17.65
C ASN A 44 -14.34 11.36 -18.08
N ALA A 45 -14.96 10.35 -18.69
CA ALA A 45 -16.39 10.35 -19.00
C ALA A 45 -17.26 10.17 -17.74
N TRP A 46 -16.79 9.39 -16.76
CA TRP A 46 -17.49 9.22 -15.48
C TRP A 46 -17.40 10.48 -14.60
N THR A 47 -16.21 11.09 -14.50
CA THR A 47 -16.01 12.38 -13.86
C THR A 47 -14.91 13.14 -14.56
N ARG A 48 -15.08 14.45 -14.74
CA ARG A 48 -14.09 15.27 -15.43
C ARG A 48 -12.78 15.27 -14.64
N VAL A 49 -11.74 14.66 -15.21
CA VAL A 49 -10.40 14.67 -14.64
C VAL A 49 -9.69 15.94 -15.12
N VAL A 50 -9.16 16.70 -14.17
CA VAL A 50 -8.30 17.84 -14.43
C VAL A 50 -6.87 17.34 -14.51
N GLU A 51 -6.15 17.75 -15.55
CA GLU A 51 -4.73 17.47 -15.71
C GLU A 51 -3.91 18.75 -15.63
N THR A 52 -2.83 18.69 -14.85
CA THR A 52 -1.84 19.76 -14.79
C THR A 52 -0.44 19.17 -14.94
N PHE A 53 0.45 19.90 -15.62
CA PHE A 53 1.81 19.46 -15.88
C PHE A 53 2.77 20.22 -14.97
N HIS A 54 3.71 19.50 -14.37
CA HIS A 54 4.68 20.05 -13.43
C HIS A 54 6.09 19.54 -13.76
N ASP A 55 7.10 20.41 -13.63
CA ASP A 55 8.50 20.00 -13.77
C ASP A 55 9.01 19.23 -12.54
N ARG A 56 8.31 19.39 -11.41
CA ARG A 56 8.64 18.80 -10.12
C ARG A 56 7.38 18.26 -9.45
N PRO A 57 7.49 17.21 -8.63
CA PRO A 57 6.33 16.71 -7.92
C PRO A 57 5.93 17.67 -6.80
N ASP A 58 4.64 17.72 -6.48
CA ASP A 58 4.06 18.57 -5.43
C ASP A 58 4.23 17.93 -4.05
N ILE A 59 5.50 17.67 -3.74
CA ILE A 59 5.97 17.05 -2.51
C ILE A 59 7.27 17.72 -2.12
N SER A 60 7.18 18.99 -1.76
CA SER A 60 8.30 19.79 -1.27
C SER A 60 9.04 19.17 -0.07
N ASN A 61 8.46 18.16 0.59
CA ASN A 61 9.04 17.50 1.76
C ASN A 61 9.38 16.00 1.60
N VAL A 62 9.03 15.31 0.51
CA VAL A 62 9.08 13.82 0.48
C VAL A 62 10.47 13.21 0.42
N MET A 63 11.49 13.96 -0.03
CA MET A 63 12.77 13.33 -0.42
C MET A 63 14.02 13.89 0.28
N SER A 64 13.89 14.69 1.34
CA SER A 64 15.04 15.07 2.19
C SER A 64 15.49 13.97 3.17
N ALA A 65 15.08 12.71 2.94
CA ALA A 65 15.42 11.60 3.82
C ALA A 65 16.79 10.96 3.52
N GLU A 66 17.45 11.31 2.41
CA GLU A 66 18.86 10.99 2.16
C GLU A 66 19.54 12.28 1.69
N GLY A 67 20.57 12.74 2.40
CA GLY A 67 21.16 14.07 2.22
C GLY A 67 21.58 14.36 0.79
N ASP A 68 21.28 15.57 0.29
CA ASP A 68 21.64 16.21 -1.01
C ASP A 68 21.61 15.39 -2.32
N GLU A 69 21.36 14.08 -2.29
CA GLU A 69 21.30 13.15 -3.42
C GLU A 69 20.13 12.16 -3.25
N GLY A 70 18.98 12.64 -2.78
CA GLY A 70 17.74 11.85 -2.87
C GLY A 70 17.49 11.38 -4.32
N PRO A 71 16.80 10.25 -4.54
CA PRO A 71 16.55 9.72 -5.87
C PRO A 71 16.14 10.83 -6.84
N THR A 72 16.92 11.05 -7.90
CA THR A 72 16.59 12.03 -8.93
C THR A 72 15.35 11.50 -9.64
N ILE A 73 14.17 11.92 -9.16
CA ILE A 73 12.94 11.44 -9.75
C ILE A 73 12.79 12.13 -11.11
N PRO A 74 12.78 11.38 -12.22
CA PRO A 74 12.70 11.98 -13.53
C PRO A 74 11.38 12.76 -13.66
N GLY A 75 11.47 14.02 -14.08
CA GLY A 75 10.34 14.74 -14.66
C GLY A 75 10.22 14.41 -16.16
N PRO A 76 9.15 14.86 -16.83
CA PRO A 76 8.06 15.70 -16.31
C PRO A 76 6.96 14.93 -15.58
N TRP A 77 6.23 15.61 -14.71
CA TRP A 77 5.10 15.08 -13.95
C TRP A 77 3.78 15.50 -14.54
N THR A 78 2.81 14.58 -14.56
CA THR A 78 1.41 14.89 -14.83
C THR A 78 0.60 14.65 -13.57
N ALA A 79 -0.06 15.69 -13.08
CA ALA A 79 -1.00 15.60 -11.99
C ALA A 79 -2.42 15.37 -12.51
N HIS A 80 -3.18 14.58 -11.76
CA HIS A 80 -4.58 14.25 -12.02
C HIS A 80 -5.38 14.60 -10.79
N SER A 81 -6.47 15.35 -10.97
CA SER A 81 -7.41 15.60 -9.89
C SER A 81 -8.85 15.55 -10.35
N PHE A 82 -9.73 15.09 -9.47
CA PHE A 82 -11.16 15.25 -9.65
C PHE A 82 -11.90 15.23 -8.32
N GLU A 83 -13.09 15.82 -8.35
CA GLU A 83 -14.10 15.71 -7.32
C GLU A 83 -15.41 15.23 -7.96
N HIS A 84 -16.06 14.24 -7.36
CA HIS A 84 -17.34 13.73 -7.83
C HIS A 84 -18.34 13.67 -6.67
N GLY A 85 -19.38 14.49 -6.75
CA GLY A 85 -20.43 14.54 -5.73
C GLY A 85 -21.30 13.29 -5.75
N VAL A 86 -21.44 12.64 -4.60
CA VAL A 86 -22.34 11.50 -4.39
C VAL A 86 -23.70 12.05 -4.01
N LEU A 87 -24.66 11.97 -4.92
CA LEU A 87 -26.03 12.43 -4.68
C LEU A 87 -26.86 11.33 -3.98
N ALA A 88 -27.57 11.72 -2.92
CA ALA A 88 -28.62 10.91 -2.30
C ALA A 88 -29.90 10.94 -3.15
N PRO A 89 -30.85 10.00 -2.94
CA PRO A 89 -32.11 9.96 -3.70
C PRO A 89 -32.96 11.24 -3.60
N ASP A 90 -32.78 12.03 -2.54
CA ASP A 90 -33.43 13.32 -2.32
C ASP A 90 -32.71 14.50 -2.99
N GLY A 91 -31.64 14.23 -3.74
CA GLY A 91 -30.82 15.24 -4.43
C GLY A 91 -29.77 15.92 -3.55
N THR A 92 -29.63 15.54 -2.28
CA THR A 92 -28.60 16.11 -1.39
C THR A 92 -27.23 15.46 -1.63
N CYS A 93 -26.14 16.24 -1.48
CA CYS A 93 -24.79 15.69 -1.56
C CYS A 93 -24.44 14.96 -0.28
N LYS A 94 -24.27 13.65 -0.35
CA LYS A 94 -23.95 12.77 0.78
C LYS A 94 -22.45 12.70 1.07
N GLY A 95 -21.63 12.97 0.05
CA GLY A 95 -20.18 12.93 0.11
C GLY A 95 -19.57 13.38 -1.23
N VAL A 96 -18.26 13.58 -1.26
CA VAL A 96 -17.53 13.95 -2.48
C VAL A 96 -16.38 12.97 -2.65
N ASP A 97 -16.45 12.11 -3.67
CA ASP A 97 -15.34 11.28 -4.10
C ASP A 97 -14.20 12.18 -4.57
N THR A 98 -13.03 12.11 -3.95
CA THR A 98 -11.85 12.91 -4.31
C THR A 98 -10.69 12.03 -4.71
N TRP A 99 -9.93 12.50 -5.69
CA TRP A 99 -8.69 11.90 -6.14
C TRP A 99 -7.71 12.99 -6.49
N GLU A 100 -6.49 12.85 -5.99
CA GLU A 100 -5.33 13.61 -6.43
C GLU A 100 -4.14 12.67 -6.55
N SER A 101 -3.49 12.68 -7.71
CA SER A 101 -2.26 11.93 -7.96
C SER A 101 -1.31 12.70 -8.84
N GLN A 102 -0.05 12.27 -8.87
CA GLN A 102 0.94 12.67 -9.85
C GLN A 102 1.63 11.44 -10.39
N VAL A 103 1.91 11.44 -11.69
CA VAL A 103 2.60 10.33 -12.36
C VAL A 103 3.80 10.84 -13.12
N THR A 104 4.85 10.03 -13.13
CA THR A 104 6.02 10.18 -13.99
C THR A 104 6.53 8.79 -14.38
N ALA A 105 7.56 8.72 -15.23
CA ALA A 105 8.15 7.47 -15.68
C ALA A 105 8.52 6.56 -14.49
N GLY A 106 7.79 5.46 -14.36
CA GLY A 106 7.99 4.43 -13.34
C GLY A 106 7.36 4.71 -11.99
N ILE A 107 6.67 5.84 -11.78
CA ILE A 107 6.20 6.26 -10.45
C ILE A 107 4.77 6.78 -10.48
N ILE A 108 3.98 6.33 -9.51
CA ILE A 108 2.69 6.93 -9.13
C ILE A 108 2.84 7.51 -7.73
N LEU A 109 2.49 8.78 -7.56
CA LEU A 109 2.34 9.45 -6.28
C LEU A 109 0.85 9.70 -6.03
N ILE A 110 0.28 9.07 -5.02
CA ILE A 110 -1.12 9.23 -4.61
C ILE A 110 -1.14 10.24 -3.46
N LEU A 111 -1.76 11.38 -3.70
CA LEU A 111 -1.79 12.50 -2.76
C LEU A 111 -3.02 12.45 -1.86
N VAL A 112 -4.20 12.35 -2.49
CA VAL A 112 -5.48 12.34 -1.79
C VAL A 112 -6.37 11.26 -2.40
N THR A 113 -7.00 10.46 -1.54
CA THR A 113 -8.06 9.56 -1.97
C THR A 113 -9.20 9.50 -0.96
N PHE A 114 -10.39 9.93 -1.40
CA PHE A 114 -11.65 9.62 -0.75
C PHE A 114 -12.59 8.95 -1.74
N ARG A 115 -13.14 7.79 -1.38
CA ARG A 115 -14.13 7.08 -2.17
C ARG A 115 -15.30 6.61 -1.31
N GLU A 116 -16.50 6.80 -1.83
CA GLU A 116 -17.77 6.22 -1.41
C GLU A 116 -18.40 5.46 -2.59
N SER A 117 -18.19 5.91 -3.83
CA SER A 117 -18.78 5.32 -5.04
C SER A 117 -17.79 5.17 -6.21
N GLY A 118 -18.28 4.70 -7.36
CA GLY A 118 -17.54 4.62 -8.62
C GLY A 118 -16.39 3.61 -8.68
N PRO A 119 -15.41 3.82 -9.59
CA PRO A 119 -14.25 2.93 -9.74
C PRO A 119 -13.38 2.82 -8.49
N TYR A 120 -12.69 1.68 -8.36
CA TYR A 120 -11.77 1.46 -7.24
C TYR A 120 -10.49 2.29 -7.39
N VAL A 121 -9.87 2.65 -6.26
CA VAL A 121 -8.62 3.42 -6.23
C VAL A 121 -7.52 2.79 -7.07
N SER A 122 -7.35 1.46 -7.01
CA SER A 122 -6.38 0.73 -7.81
C SER A 122 -6.63 0.90 -9.32
N GLN A 123 -7.89 0.91 -9.74
CA GLN A 123 -8.26 1.08 -11.14
C GLN A 123 -7.98 2.51 -11.63
N ILE A 124 -8.26 3.50 -10.79
CA ILE A 124 -8.01 4.92 -11.08
C ILE A 124 -6.51 5.16 -11.19
N ALA A 125 -5.72 4.67 -10.23
CA ALA A 125 -4.27 4.80 -10.25
C ALA A 125 -3.66 4.22 -11.54
N GLN A 126 -4.11 3.02 -11.93
CA GLN A 126 -3.69 2.41 -13.18
C GLN A 126 -4.12 3.24 -14.40
N ALA A 127 -5.39 3.65 -14.50
CA ALA A 127 -5.89 4.43 -15.63
C ALA A 127 -5.17 5.78 -15.79
N CYS A 128 -4.86 6.45 -14.66
CA CYS A 128 -4.06 7.66 -14.63
C CYS A 128 -2.64 7.42 -15.11
N TYR A 129 -1.97 6.34 -14.69
CA TYR A 129 -0.61 6.04 -15.13
C TYR A 129 -0.54 5.63 -16.61
N GLU A 130 -1.45 4.74 -17.04
CA GLU A 130 -1.51 4.21 -18.41
C GLU A 130 -1.85 5.26 -19.47
N ARG A 131 -2.36 6.43 -19.06
CA ARG A 131 -2.54 7.55 -19.98
C ARG A 131 -1.21 8.10 -20.50
N GLN A 132 -0.15 8.08 -19.69
CA GLN A 132 1.15 8.65 -20.05
C GLN A 132 2.23 7.59 -20.29
N TYR A 133 2.16 6.45 -19.58
CA TYR A 133 3.24 5.47 -19.56
C TYR A 133 2.70 4.03 -19.66
N PRO A 134 3.37 3.12 -20.39
CA PRO A 134 2.98 1.71 -20.38
C PRO A 134 3.05 1.13 -18.97
N ILE A 135 2.01 0.41 -18.52
CA ILE A 135 1.96 -0.13 -17.14
C ILE A 135 3.16 -1.00 -16.77
N SER A 136 3.76 -1.69 -17.74
CA SER A 136 4.97 -2.49 -17.58
C SER A 136 6.18 -1.72 -17.07
N THR A 137 6.17 -0.39 -17.19
CA THR A 137 7.24 0.50 -16.73
C THR A 137 7.10 0.92 -15.27
N LEU A 138 5.95 0.67 -14.62
CA LEU A 138 5.69 1.06 -13.24
C LEU A 138 6.61 0.31 -12.27
N LYS A 139 7.32 1.05 -11.41
CA LYS A 139 8.28 0.53 -10.43
C LYS A 139 7.97 0.94 -9.00
N HIS A 140 7.41 2.11 -8.78
CA HIS A 140 7.13 2.61 -7.43
C HIS A 140 5.74 3.21 -7.34
N VAL A 141 5.07 2.94 -6.23
CA VAL A 141 3.84 3.65 -5.86
C VAL A 141 4.02 4.24 -4.48
N VAL A 142 3.88 5.55 -4.36
CA VAL A 142 4.00 6.29 -3.11
C VAL A 142 2.63 6.80 -2.72
N VAL A 143 2.17 6.45 -1.52
CA VAL A 143 0.97 6.99 -0.91
C VAL A 143 1.39 8.04 0.12
N SER A 144 0.99 9.28 -0.10
CA SER A 144 1.26 10.38 0.83
C SER A 144 0.20 10.48 1.91
N ASP A 145 0.57 11.18 2.99
CA ASP A 145 -0.32 11.63 4.06
C ASP A 145 -1.32 10.54 4.49
N VAL A 146 -0.78 9.39 4.91
CA VAL A 146 -1.59 8.23 5.29
C VAL A 146 -2.37 8.52 6.58
N ILE A 147 -3.55 9.09 6.40
CA ILE A 147 -4.51 9.43 7.46
C ILE A 147 -5.72 8.48 7.48
N ASN A 148 -5.65 7.40 6.70
CA ASN A 148 -6.67 6.37 6.73
C ASN A 148 -6.64 5.65 8.07
N GLY A 149 -7.70 5.78 8.88
CA GLY A 149 -7.74 5.20 10.24
C GLY A 149 -7.29 3.75 10.32
N ASN A 150 -7.72 2.88 9.40
CA ASN A 150 -7.29 1.47 9.41
C ASN A 150 -5.77 1.30 9.24
N THR A 151 -5.16 2.06 8.32
CA THR A 151 -3.71 1.96 8.07
C THR A 151 -2.93 2.73 9.13
N LEU A 152 -3.32 3.96 9.42
CA LEU A 152 -2.67 4.82 10.42
C LEU A 152 -2.70 4.19 11.82
N ASP A 153 -3.85 3.65 12.24
CA ASP A 153 -3.98 2.98 13.54
C ASP A 153 -3.06 1.77 13.62
N PHE A 154 -2.98 0.96 12.55
CA PHE A 154 -2.05 -0.18 12.51
C PHE A 154 -0.59 0.27 12.61
N LEU A 155 -0.18 1.26 11.81
CA LEU A 155 1.21 1.75 11.82
C LEU A 155 1.60 2.31 13.19
N THR A 156 0.74 3.15 13.78
CA THR A 156 1.01 3.78 15.09
C THR A 156 0.98 2.78 16.24
N SER A 157 0.07 1.81 16.22
CA SER A 157 -0.11 0.84 17.31
C SER A 157 0.76 -0.41 17.23
N SER A 158 1.31 -0.73 16.06
CA SER A 158 1.99 -2.02 15.84
C SER A 158 3.38 -1.88 15.22
N ILE A 159 3.61 -0.88 14.37
CA ILE A 159 4.91 -0.69 13.70
C ILE A 159 5.79 0.30 14.46
N PHE A 160 5.21 1.41 14.94
CA PHE A 160 5.92 2.44 15.68
C PHE A 160 5.94 2.24 17.20
N THR A 161 5.34 1.15 17.70
CA THR A 161 5.32 0.83 19.13
C THR A 161 6.72 0.75 19.73
N GLY A 162 6.92 1.43 20.86
CA GLY A 162 8.16 1.38 21.64
C GLY A 162 9.30 2.26 21.13
N VAL A 163 9.14 2.92 19.98
CA VAL A 163 10.10 3.90 19.48
C VAL A 163 9.65 5.29 19.92
N GLY A 164 10.61 6.17 20.23
CA GLY A 164 10.34 7.59 20.49
C GLY A 164 9.57 8.26 19.34
N SER A 165 9.26 9.55 19.49
CA SER A 165 8.46 10.34 18.53
C SER A 165 8.55 9.84 17.09
N MET A 166 7.40 9.55 16.51
CA MET A 166 7.22 9.12 15.12
C MET A 166 7.98 10.00 14.08
N MET A 167 8.22 11.26 14.45
CA MET A 167 8.92 12.27 13.67
C MET A 167 10.45 12.12 13.64
N ASP A 168 11.04 11.30 14.52
CA ASP A 168 12.50 11.13 14.63
C ASP A 168 12.99 9.81 14.02
N SER A 169 12.09 9.03 13.41
CA SER A 169 12.44 7.71 12.88
C SER A 169 12.96 7.76 11.45
N LEU A 170 14.17 7.20 11.25
CA LEU A 170 14.73 6.88 9.93
C LEU A 170 13.71 6.05 9.11
N PRO A 171 13.76 6.12 7.76
CA PRO A 171 12.95 5.28 6.90
C PRO A 171 13.05 3.80 7.31
N ARG A 172 11.89 3.13 7.43
CA ARG A 172 11.81 1.70 7.75
C ARG A 172 11.36 0.92 6.54
N THR A 173 12.17 -0.05 6.15
CA THR A 173 11.89 -0.90 4.98
C THR A 173 11.54 -2.30 5.44
N PHE A 174 10.41 -2.81 4.97
CA PHE A 174 9.94 -4.17 5.23
C PHE A 174 9.98 -4.97 3.95
N THR A 175 10.72 -6.07 3.94
CA THR A 175 10.92 -6.89 2.74
C THR A 175 9.83 -7.94 2.60
N TYR A 176 9.58 -8.32 1.35
CA TYR A 176 8.66 -9.39 0.98
C TYR A 176 8.81 -10.64 1.87
N GLY A 177 7.68 -11.21 2.28
CA GLY A 177 7.61 -12.43 3.09
C GLY A 177 7.81 -12.24 4.60
N THR A 178 8.11 -11.03 5.08
CA THR A 178 8.15 -10.74 6.52
C THR A 178 6.74 -10.54 7.09
N ALA A 179 6.56 -10.78 8.39
CA ALA A 179 5.26 -10.64 9.05
C ALA A 179 4.74 -9.20 9.00
N GLU A 180 5.64 -8.23 9.16
CA GLU A 180 5.39 -6.80 9.06
C GLU A 180 4.95 -6.41 7.65
N TYR A 181 5.67 -6.90 6.63
CA TYR A 181 5.32 -6.70 5.23
C TYR A 181 3.91 -7.22 4.94
N GLU A 182 3.62 -8.48 5.32
CA GLU A 182 2.29 -9.07 5.17
C GLU A 182 1.24 -8.22 5.90
N ALA A 183 1.50 -7.81 7.13
CA ALA A 183 0.55 -7.01 7.88
C ALA A 183 0.27 -5.64 7.25
N ILE A 184 1.32 -4.94 6.77
CA ILE A 184 1.17 -3.66 6.07
C ILE A 184 0.38 -3.85 4.77
N LEU A 185 0.66 -4.90 4.00
CA LEU A 185 -0.09 -5.24 2.79
C LEU A 185 -1.57 -5.55 3.08
N GLY A 186 -1.86 -6.11 4.26
CA GLY A 186 -3.22 -6.34 4.75
C GLY A 186 -3.97 -5.10 5.20
N THR A 187 -3.30 -3.97 5.41
CA THR A 187 -3.98 -2.70 5.71
C THR A 187 -4.79 -2.21 4.51
N ARG A 188 -5.68 -1.24 4.71
CA ARG A 188 -6.49 -0.69 3.62
C ARG A 188 -5.64 -0.08 2.50
N CYS A 189 -4.61 0.70 2.83
CA CYS A 189 -3.72 1.26 1.81
C CYS A 189 -2.90 0.16 1.13
N GLY A 190 -2.30 -0.73 1.91
CA GLY A 190 -1.53 -1.86 1.36
C GLY A 190 -2.37 -2.73 0.43
N SER A 191 -3.62 -3.00 0.78
CA SER A 191 -4.50 -3.83 -0.05
C SER A 191 -4.86 -3.16 -1.36
N VAL A 192 -5.00 -1.83 -1.40
CA VAL A 192 -5.18 -1.09 -2.67
C VAL A 192 -3.97 -1.31 -3.58
N MET A 193 -2.75 -1.31 -3.03
CA MET A 193 -1.54 -1.56 -3.81
C MET A 193 -1.47 -3.01 -4.30
N GLY A 194 -1.85 -3.97 -3.47
CA GLY A 194 -1.99 -5.36 -3.90
C GLY A 194 -3.01 -5.52 -5.04
N TYR A 195 -4.16 -4.84 -4.96
CA TYR A 195 -5.16 -4.85 -6.02
C TYR A 195 -4.73 -4.11 -7.28
N LEU A 196 -3.87 -3.08 -7.15
CA LEU A 196 -3.23 -2.43 -8.29
C LEU A 196 -2.36 -3.43 -9.02
N VAL A 197 -1.46 -4.15 -8.32
CA VAL A 197 -0.60 -5.16 -8.95
C VAL A 197 -1.41 -6.28 -9.60
N LEU A 198 -2.44 -6.80 -8.90
CA LEU A 198 -3.34 -7.84 -9.43
C LEU A 198 -4.17 -7.39 -10.63
N GLY A 199 -4.48 -6.10 -10.72
CA GLY A 199 -5.25 -5.53 -11.85
C GLY A 199 -4.38 -5.14 -13.04
N ALA A 200 -3.13 -4.76 -12.78
CA ALA A 200 -2.19 -4.20 -13.74
C ALA A 200 -1.32 -5.26 -14.44
N PHE A 201 -1.02 -6.37 -13.78
CA PHE A 201 -0.04 -7.35 -14.26
C PHE A 201 -0.61 -8.77 -14.24
N GLU A 202 -0.06 -9.62 -15.11
CA GLU A 202 -0.30 -11.06 -15.01
C GLU A 202 0.27 -11.59 -13.69
N ARG A 203 -0.47 -12.46 -13.01
CA ARG A 203 -0.03 -13.06 -11.74
C ARG A 203 1.28 -13.83 -11.95
N GLY A 204 2.15 -13.80 -10.96
CA GLY A 204 3.48 -14.43 -11.00
C GLY A 204 4.51 -13.70 -11.87
N THR A 205 4.18 -12.56 -12.49
CA THR A 205 5.13 -11.78 -13.33
C THR A 205 5.71 -10.55 -12.63
N ARG A 206 5.01 -10.06 -11.59
CA ARG A 206 5.38 -8.90 -10.80
C ARG A 206 5.05 -9.17 -9.35
N ARG A 207 5.82 -8.58 -8.45
CA ARG A 207 5.50 -8.55 -7.02
C ARG A 207 5.84 -7.22 -6.39
N ILE A 208 5.24 -6.95 -5.24
CA ILE A 208 5.69 -5.87 -4.36
C ILE A 208 6.87 -6.45 -3.56
N SER A 209 8.09 -5.95 -3.78
CA SER A 209 9.30 -6.53 -3.19
C SER A 209 9.63 -5.97 -1.81
N ARG A 210 9.24 -4.73 -1.56
CA ARG A 210 9.39 -4.07 -0.26
C ARG A 210 8.36 -2.97 -0.07
N VAL A 211 8.10 -2.66 1.19
CA VAL A 211 7.31 -1.50 1.61
C VAL A 211 8.17 -0.64 2.52
N THR A 212 8.38 0.62 2.13
CA THR A 212 9.15 1.60 2.90
C THR A 212 8.21 2.61 3.53
N ILE A 213 8.37 2.82 4.83
CA ILE A 213 7.63 3.80 5.61
C ILE A 213 8.57 4.91 6.02
N PHE A 214 8.19 6.16 5.76
CA PHE A 214 8.97 7.32 6.16
C PHE A 214 8.07 8.49 6.50
N CYS A 215 8.55 9.35 7.40
CA CYS A 215 7.83 10.53 7.90
C CYS A 215 8.74 11.75 7.72
N PRO A 216 8.68 12.44 6.58
CA PRO A 216 9.48 13.64 6.41
C PRO A 216 9.09 14.71 7.44
N LYS A 217 10.06 15.53 7.85
CA LYS A 217 9.84 16.57 8.86
C LYS A 217 8.71 17.51 8.45
N GLY A 218 7.72 17.66 9.33
CA GLY A 218 6.56 18.52 9.08
C GLY A 218 5.56 17.97 8.05
N ALA A 219 5.67 16.70 7.66
CA ALA A 219 4.74 16.01 6.78
C ALA A 219 4.08 14.81 7.47
N GLY A 220 3.10 14.20 6.80
CA GLY A 220 2.43 12.97 7.25
C GLY A 220 3.27 11.71 7.03
N ILE A 221 2.65 10.54 7.28
CA ILE A 221 3.25 9.24 6.94
C ILE A 221 3.21 9.04 5.43
N PHE A 222 4.31 8.54 4.88
CA PHE A 222 4.41 8.04 3.53
C PHE A 222 4.59 6.53 3.52
N LEU A 223 3.94 5.87 2.55
CA LEU A 223 4.16 4.47 2.24
C LEU A 223 4.62 4.37 0.79
N GLN A 224 5.82 3.85 0.57
CA GLN A 224 6.35 3.52 -0.75
C GLN A 224 6.30 2.00 -0.95
N PHE A 225 5.73 1.57 -2.07
CA PHE A 225 5.63 0.19 -2.49
C PHE A 225 6.49 0.03 -3.75
N ASP A 226 7.52 -0.80 -3.66
CA ASP A 226 8.39 -1.08 -4.79
C ASP A 226 7.92 -2.34 -5.51
N ILE A 227 7.76 -2.25 -6.82
CA ILE A 227 7.29 -3.30 -7.71
C ILE A 227 8.46 -3.79 -8.55
N GLU A 228 8.67 -5.11 -8.58
CA GLU A 228 9.73 -5.72 -9.37
C GLU A 228 9.22 -6.80 -10.31
N GLU A 229 9.95 -7.00 -11.40
CA GLU A 229 9.78 -8.07 -12.36
C GLU A 229 10.30 -9.39 -11.82
N LEU A 230 9.45 -10.42 -11.88
CA LEU A 230 9.86 -11.79 -11.63
C LEU A 230 10.32 -12.37 -12.96
N ASN A 231 11.62 -12.65 -13.08
CA ASN A 231 12.13 -13.37 -14.24
C ASN A 231 11.46 -14.74 -14.28
N PRO A 232 10.86 -15.15 -15.41
CA PRO A 232 10.35 -16.51 -15.54
C PRO A 232 11.53 -17.45 -15.32
N VAL A 233 11.40 -18.33 -14.31
CA VAL A 233 12.34 -19.43 -14.11
C VAL A 233 12.42 -20.16 -15.44
N SER A 234 13.57 -20.09 -16.09
CA SER A 234 13.84 -20.86 -17.29
C SER A 234 13.53 -22.31 -16.95
N SER A 235 12.61 -22.91 -17.69
CA SER A 235 12.20 -24.29 -17.51
C SER A 235 13.45 -25.17 -17.41
N PRO A 236 13.52 -26.11 -16.44
CA PRO A 236 14.72 -26.90 -16.23
C PRO A 236 14.99 -27.71 -17.50
N SER A 237 16.06 -27.34 -18.21
CA SER A 237 16.53 -28.09 -19.36
C SER A 237 16.81 -29.51 -18.87
N THR A 238 15.98 -30.44 -19.30
CA THR A 238 16.17 -31.86 -19.07
C THR A 238 17.40 -32.30 -19.85
N ARG A 239 18.57 -32.41 -19.19
CA ARG A 239 19.70 -33.24 -19.63
C ARG A 239 20.82 -33.23 -18.59
N GLY A 240 21.20 -34.42 -18.14
CA GLY A 240 22.53 -34.67 -17.59
C GLY A 240 22.57 -35.17 -16.15
N SER A 241 21.95 -36.32 -15.90
CA SER A 241 22.26 -37.15 -14.73
C SER A 241 23.78 -37.40 -14.67
N LYS A 242 24.45 -36.91 -13.63
CA LYS A 242 25.72 -37.48 -13.16
C LYS A 242 25.77 -37.40 -11.63
N ARG A 243 25.31 -38.49 -11.03
CA ARG A 243 25.61 -38.95 -9.69
C ARG A 243 27.09 -38.75 -9.35
N ARG A 244 27.39 -38.19 -8.18
CA ARG A 244 28.61 -38.54 -7.45
C ARG A 244 28.33 -38.55 -5.94
N ARG A 245 28.67 -39.69 -5.35
CA ARG A 245 28.55 -40.09 -3.93
C ARG A 245 29.75 -39.59 -3.12
N GLY A 246 29.57 -39.49 -1.80
CA GLY A 246 30.62 -39.50 -0.76
C GLY A 246 30.30 -38.49 0.37
N ASN A 247 29.61 -38.83 1.47
CA ASN A 247 30.00 -39.59 2.68
C ASN A 247 30.91 -38.77 3.64
N GLY A 248 30.39 -38.27 4.77
CA GLY A 248 30.71 -38.68 6.16
C GLY A 248 31.54 -37.56 6.85
N GLU A 249 31.55 -37.25 8.15
CA GLU A 249 31.02 -37.75 9.44
C GLU A 249 31.16 -36.59 10.49
N GLU A 250 30.35 -36.64 11.58
CA GLU A 250 30.55 -36.34 13.04
C GLU A 250 31.57 -35.25 13.50
N SER A 251 31.51 -34.56 14.66
CA SER A 251 31.01 -34.74 16.05
C SER A 251 31.05 -33.35 16.76
N GLU A 252 30.09 -32.94 17.61
CA GLU A 252 30.00 -32.97 19.11
C GLU A 252 30.83 -31.95 19.93
N ASP A 253 30.27 -31.63 21.11
CA ASP A 253 30.74 -30.91 22.32
C ASP A 253 30.46 -29.39 22.40
N GLU A 254 29.46 -28.93 23.18
CA GLU A 254 29.32 -28.82 24.66
C GLU A 254 30.06 -27.59 25.26
N GLU A 255 29.32 -26.66 25.86
CA GLU A 255 29.43 -26.30 27.30
C GLU A 255 28.49 -25.13 27.68
N GLU A 256 27.91 -25.29 28.87
CA GLU A 256 27.01 -24.40 29.61
C GLU A 256 27.79 -23.27 30.30
N GLU A 257 27.14 -22.15 30.63
CA GLU A 257 27.01 -21.70 32.04
C GLU A 257 26.14 -20.44 32.17
N GLU A 258 25.53 -20.37 33.35
CA GLU A 258 24.47 -19.51 33.85
C GLU A 258 24.96 -18.08 34.20
N GLU A 259 24.05 -17.10 34.26
CA GLU A 259 23.83 -16.35 35.51
C GLU A 259 22.60 -15.43 35.50
N GLU A 260 22.17 -15.15 36.73
CA GLU A 260 20.90 -14.67 37.26
C GLU A 260 20.47 -13.23 36.90
N GLY A 261 19.19 -12.93 37.18
CA GLY A 261 18.74 -11.56 37.38
C GLY A 261 17.22 -11.38 37.47
N GLU A 262 16.69 -11.32 38.70
CA GLU A 262 15.30 -11.03 39.06
C GLU A 262 14.75 -9.71 38.47
N GLU A 263 13.43 -9.63 38.24
CA GLU A 263 12.51 -8.82 39.08
C GLU A 263 11.15 -8.54 38.41
N LYS A 264 10.12 -8.57 39.26
CA LYS A 264 8.69 -8.42 39.03
C LYS A 264 8.32 -7.08 38.37
N GLN A 265 7.30 -7.08 37.51
CA GLN A 265 6.21 -6.10 37.64
C GLN A 265 4.90 -6.54 36.96
N ARG A 266 3.93 -6.93 37.80
CA ARG A 266 2.50 -6.96 37.48
C ARG A 266 2.04 -5.54 37.17
N LYS A 267 1.51 -5.27 35.96
CA LYS A 267 0.65 -4.11 35.73
C LYS A 267 -0.56 -4.46 34.85
N LYS A 268 -1.71 -4.36 35.50
CA LYS A 268 -3.10 -4.34 35.00
C LYS A 268 -3.24 -3.98 33.52
N GLN A 269 -3.67 -4.96 32.72
CA GLN A 269 -4.38 -4.72 31.46
C GLN A 269 -5.65 -3.92 31.75
N ARG A 270 -5.62 -2.62 31.46
CA ARG A 270 -6.85 -1.84 31.29
C ARG A 270 -7.34 -2.11 29.87
N ARG A 271 -8.37 -2.94 29.76
CA ARG A 271 -9.17 -3.10 28.54
C ARG A 271 -9.78 -1.74 28.19
N SER A 272 -9.21 -1.08 27.19
CA SER A 272 -9.88 0.01 26.49
C SER A 272 -11.00 -0.58 25.62
N PRO A 273 -12.18 0.05 25.53
CA PRO A 273 -13.30 -0.49 24.78
C PRO A 273 -12.98 -0.49 23.28
N GLN A 274 -12.81 -1.67 22.69
CA GLN A 274 -12.75 -1.84 21.24
C GLN A 274 -14.07 -1.32 20.64
N ARG A 275 -13.98 -0.25 19.85
CA ARG A 275 -15.04 0.05 18.88
C ARG A 275 -15.10 -1.12 17.91
N PRO A 276 -16.29 -1.64 17.56
CA PRO A 276 -16.40 -2.75 16.63
C PRO A 276 -15.76 -2.36 15.30
N LEU A 277 -14.76 -3.13 14.86
CA LEU A 277 -14.24 -3.05 13.50
C LEU A 277 -15.43 -3.25 12.55
N GLN A 278 -15.77 -2.22 11.77
CA GLN A 278 -16.69 -2.38 10.65
C GLN A 278 -16.11 -3.45 9.73
N SER A 279 -16.86 -4.55 9.52
CA SER A 279 -16.44 -5.64 8.66
C SER A 279 -16.15 -5.10 7.26
N TYR A 280 -15.00 -5.49 6.73
CA TYR A 280 -14.48 -4.99 5.46
C TYR A 280 -15.11 -5.76 4.30
N ASP A 281 -15.98 -5.10 3.52
CA ASP A 281 -16.59 -5.67 2.32
C ASP A 281 -15.78 -5.34 1.06
N GLY A 282 -14.77 -6.16 0.76
CA GLY A 282 -14.15 -6.23 -0.59
C GLY A 282 -13.34 -5.00 -1.03
N PRO A 283 -12.84 -5.00 -2.29
CA PRO A 283 -11.78 -4.11 -2.75
C PRO A 283 -12.15 -2.65 -2.46
N ALA A 284 -11.22 -1.87 -1.91
CA ALA A 284 -11.52 -0.72 -1.07
C ALA A 284 -12.40 0.36 -1.73
N LYS A 285 -13.74 0.21 -1.71
CA LYS A 285 -14.69 1.26 -2.11
C LYS A 285 -14.69 2.43 -1.14
N ARG A 286 -14.20 2.21 0.08
CA ARG A 286 -14.16 3.19 1.17
C ARG A 286 -12.74 3.45 1.67
N THR A 287 -11.92 4.08 0.85
CA THR A 287 -10.72 4.76 1.33
C THR A 287 -11.12 6.16 1.78
N ARG A 288 -10.78 6.53 3.00
CA ARG A 288 -10.85 7.93 3.46
C ARG A 288 -9.45 8.35 3.83
N GLN A 289 -8.89 9.27 3.04
CA GLN A 289 -7.81 10.16 3.42
C GLN A 289 -8.37 11.58 3.27
N THR A 290 -8.70 12.26 4.37
CA THR A 290 -9.14 13.68 4.32
C THR A 290 -8.47 14.50 5.42
N THR A 291 -7.67 15.49 5.03
CA THR A 291 -7.22 16.59 5.90
C THR A 291 -8.37 17.58 6.06
N GLY A 292 -8.94 17.67 7.27
CA GLY A 292 -9.89 18.73 7.66
C GLY A 292 -11.23 18.75 6.92
N ALA A 293 -12.33 18.59 7.65
CA ALA A 293 -13.67 18.78 7.07
C ALA A 293 -13.86 20.27 6.68
N VAL A 294 -13.92 20.55 5.38
CA VAL A 294 -14.48 21.80 4.86
C VAL A 294 -15.88 21.48 4.35
N ASN A 295 -16.89 22.06 4.99
CA ASN A 295 -18.28 21.94 4.55
C ASN A 295 -18.45 22.78 3.26
N TYR A 296 -18.84 22.13 2.16
CA TYR A 296 -19.15 22.82 0.89
C TYR A 296 -20.66 22.91 0.69
N THR A 297 -21.15 24.09 0.31
CA THR A 297 -22.53 24.29 -0.13
C THR A 297 -22.56 24.27 -1.66
N ILE A 298 -23.24 23.28 -2.24
CA ILE A 298 -23.43 23.19 -3.70
C ILE A 298 -24.59 24.10 -4.10
N THR A 299 -24.34 25.04 -5.00
CA THR A 299 -25.41 25.86 -5.60
C THR A 299 -26.02 25.16 -6.83
N PRO A 300 -27.25 25.50 -7.24
CA PRO A 300 -27.99 24.82 -8.32
C PRO A 300 -27.29 24.80 -9.70
N GLN A 301 -26.17 25.48 -9.85
CA GLN A 301 -25.39 25.58 -11.09
C GLN A 301 -24.10 24.72 -11.06
N GLY A 302 -23.93 23.83 -10.08
CA GLY A 302 -22.84 22.85 -10.06
C GLY A 302 -21.43 23.43 -9.88
N ARG A 303 -21.30 24.69 -9.42
CA ARG A 303 -20.01 25.24 -9.01
C ARG A 303 -19.85 25.16 -7.49
N LEU A 304 -18.76 24.53 -7.06
CA LEU A 304 -18.28 24.57 -5.68
C LEU A 304 -17.71 25.96 -5.40
N ARG A 305 -18.21 26.61 -4.34
CA ARG A 305 -17.56 27.77 -3.73
C ARG A 305 -16.92 27.32 -2.42
N LYS A 306 -15.62 27.61 -2.26
CA LYS A 306 -15.00 27.68 -0.94
C LYS A 306 -15.64 28.83 -0.15
N PRO A 307 -15.74 28.75 1.19
CA PRO A 307 -16.03 29.93 2.01
C PRO A 307 -15.03 31.06 1.74
#